data_AF-A0A0F8UR11-F1
#
_entry.id   AF-A0A0F8UR11-F1
#
_cell.length_a   1.000
_cell.length_b   1.000
_cell.length_c   1.000
_cell.angle_alpha   90.00
_cell.angle_beta   90.00
_cell.angle_gamma   90.00
#
_symmetry.space_group_name_H-M   'P 1'
#
loop_
_entity.id
_entity.type
_entity.pdbx_description
1 polymer ?
#
loop_
_entity_poly.entity_id
_entity_poly.type
_entity_poly.pdbx_seq_one_letter_code
_entity_poly.pdbx_strand_id
1 'polypeptide(L)'
;MHNDPDRPEIARESQDVEVPPMRGRETPHHTGRGGAANAYIPTPDEEKKVREEEDEQLRRVYTAKSTRERSRDVEERRRGADADADADPERGRSSQ
;
A
#
# COMPACT_ATOMS: atom_id res chain seq x y z
N MET A 1 0.27 32.37 13.73
CA MET A 1 0.58 31.03 14.30
C MET A 1 -0.75 30.38 14.67
N HIS A 2 -1.16 29.36 13.91
CA HIS A 2 -2.41 28.59 14.12
C HIS A 2 -2.19 27.53 15.21
N ASN A 3 -2.03 27.93 16.46
CA ASN A 3 -2.01 26.99 17.57
C ASN A 3 -2.72 27.65 18.75
N ASP A 4 -4.02 27.40 18.84
CA ASP A 4 -4.89 27.90 19.90
C ASP A 4 -5.02 26.80 20.97
N PRO A 5 -4.52 27.01 22.20
CA PRO A 5 -4.59 26.02 23.27
C PRO A 5 -6.03 25.63 23.66
N ASP A 6 -6.98 26.55 23.50
CA ASP A 6 -8.39 26.33 23.87
C ASP A 6 -9.17 25.59 22.76
N ARG A 7 -8.55 25.40 21.58
CA ARG A 7 -9.12 24.71 20.42
C ARG A 7 -8.11 23.74 19.78
N PRO A 8 -7.78 22.64 20.47
CA PRO A 8 -6.80 21.66 19.99
C PRO A 8 -7.22 20.96 18.68
N GLU A 9 -8.52 20.96 18.35
CA GLU A 9 -9.06 20.40 17.12
C GLU A 9 -8.52 21.09 15.86
N ILE A 10 -8.33 22.41 15.90
CA ILE A 10 -7.85 23.19 14.74
C ILE A 10 -6.41 22.79 14.41
N ALA A 11 -5.58 22.62 15.44
CA ALA A 11 -4.20 22.20 15.27
C ALA A 11 -4.09 20.76 14.75
N ARG A 12 -5.06 19.90 15.09
CA ARG A 12 -5.13 18.53 14.58
C ARG A 12 -5.55 18.48 13.11
N GLU A 13 -6.61 19.19 12.77
CA GLU A 13 -7.08 19.30 11.38
C GLU A 13 -6.00 19.92 10.48
N SER A 14 -5.28 20.93 10.97
CA SER A 14 -4.18 21.57 10.23
C SER A 14 -2.96 20.66 10.03
N GLN A 15 -2.84 19.57 10.79
CA GLN A 15 -1.78 18.58 10.61
C GLN A 15 -2.20 17.45 9.65
N ASP A 16 -3.49 17.35 9.33
CA ASP A 16 -3.95 16.36 8.37
C ASP A 16 -3.47 16.76 6.97
N VAL A 17 -2.82 15.81 6.30
CA VAL A 17 -2.29 16.02 4.96
C VAL A 17 -3.14 15.22 3.99
N GLU A 18 -3.86 15.92 3.11
CA GLU A 18 -4.76 15.27 2.13
C GLU A 18 -4.01 14.29 1.22
N VAL A 19 -2.75 14.59 0.91
CA VAL A 19 -1.89 13.75 0.08
C VAL A 19 -0.55 13.54 0.80
N PRO A 20 -0.11 12.28 1.00
CA PRO A 20 1.22 12.00 1.53
C PRO A 20 2.29 12.69 0.67
N PRO A 21 3.31 13.32 1.28
CA PRO A 21 4.37 13.97 0.52
C PRO A 21 5.05 12.96 -0.41
N MET A 22 5.22 13.33 -1.68
CA MET A 22 5.97 12.53 -2.64
C MET A 22 7.40 12.41 -2.12
N ARG A 23 7.89 11.17 -1.95
CA ARG A 23 9.28 10.93 -1.58
C ARG A 23 10.16 11.49 -2.70
N GLY A 24 10.85 12.59 -2.42
CA GLY A 24 11.84 13.16 -3.34
C GLY A 24 12.97 12.16 -3.57
N ARG A 25 13.70 12.33 -4.69
CA ARG A 25 14.93 11.60 -5.00
C ARG A 25 15.82 11.60 -3.76
N GLU A 26 16.31 10.43 -3.32
CA GLU A 26 17.03 10.25 -2.06
C GLU A 26 18.12 11.32 -1.90
N THR A 27 17.82 12.32 -1.08
CA THR A 27 18.82 13.26 -0.62
C THR A 27 19.76 12.51 0.33
N PRO A 28 21.06 12.85 0.37
CA PRO A 28 22.01 12.15 1.23
C PRO A 28 21.45 11.99 2.64
N HIS A 29 21.35 10.75 3.12
CA HIS A 29 20.79 10.47 4.43
C HIS A 29 21.65 11.17 5.48
N HIS A 30 21.08 12.18 6.15
CA HIS A 30 21.75 12.90 7.23
C HIS A 30 21.61 12.10 8.51
N THR A 31 22.66 11.39 8.89
CA THR A 31 22.69 10.69 10.17
C THR A 31 23.22 11.65 11.24
N GLY A 32 22.34 12.27 12.03
CA GLY A 32 22.70 13.06 13.22
C GLY A 32 22.63 14.60 13.08
N ARG A 33 23.00 15.32 14.16
CA ARG A 33 22.99 16.80 14.24
C ARG A 33 24.39 17.35 13.97
N GLY A 34 24.66 17.77 12.74
CA GLY A 34 25.93 18.35 12.29
C GLY A 34 25.88 18.52 10.77
N GLY A 35 26.54 19.55 10.23
CA GLY A 35 26.45 19.99 8.82
C GLY A 35 26.88 18.94 7.79
N ALA A 36 27.13 19.37 6.55
CA ALA A 36 27.35 18.53 5.35
C ALA A 36 28.30 17.32 5.50
N ALA A 37 29.12 17.25 6.55
CA ALA A 37 29.96 16.11 6.91
C ALA A 37 29.20 14.87 7.46
N ASN A 38 27.92 14.98 7.85
CA ASN A 38 27.09 13.86 8.29
C ASN A 38 26.28 13.20 7.17
N ALA A 39 26.57 13.56 5.91
CA ALA A 39 25.95 12.93 4.76
C ALA A 39 26.61 11.57 4.51
N TYR A 40 25.84 10.49 4.68
CA TYR A 40 26.22 9.21 4.10
C TYR A 40 25.97 9.29 2.58
N ILE A 41 27.06 9.18 1.82
CA ILE A 41 27.03 9.10 0.36
C ILE A 41 27.35 7.63 0.03
N PRO A 42 26.36 6.83 -0.40
CA PRO A 42 26.59 5.44 -0.77
C PRO A 42 27.66 5.35 -1.85
N THR A 43 28.53 4.35 -1.74
CA THR A 43 29.43 4.01 -2.83
C THR A 43 28.63 3.45 -4.02
N PRO A 44 29.17 3.48 -5.26
CA PRO A 44 28.45 2.97 -6.43
C PRO A 44 28.00 1.50 -6.30
N ASP A 45 28.78 0.68 -5.60
CA ASP A 45 28.43 -0.71 -5.32
C ASP A 45 27.28 -0.84 -4.31
N GLU A 46 27.20 0.06 -3.33
CA GLU A 46 26.10 0.11 -2.35
C GLU A 46 24.81 0.65 -2.99
N GLU A 47 24.90 1.68 -3.84
CA GLU A 47 23.77 2.20 -4.60
C GLU A 47 23.16 1.11 -5.51
N LYS A 48 24.02 0.29 -6.13
CA LYS A 48 23.57 -0.84 -6.95
C LYS A 48 22.81 -1.89 -6.13
N LYS A 49 23.31 -2.22 -4.93
CA LYS A 49 22.64 -3.18 -4.03
C LYS A 49 21.28 -2.66 -3.56
N VAL A 50 21.20 -1.39 -3.15
CA VAL A 50 19.93 -0.78 -2.73
C VAL A 50 18.92 -0.84 -3.86
N ARG A 51 19.33 -0.49 -5.08
CA ARG A 51 18.46 -0.57 -6.25
C ARG A 51 17.99 -1.99 -6.57
N GLU A 52 18.87 -2.98 -6.46
CA GLU A 52 18.51 -4.40 -6.65
C GLU A 52 17.51 -4.88 -5.59
N GLU A 53 17.71 -4.50 -4.33
CA GLU A 53 16.78 -4.81 -3.23
C GLU A 53 15.42 -4.14 -3.42
N GLU A 54 15.38 -2.87 -3.84
CA GLU A 54 14.13 -2.17 -4.15
C GLU A 54 13.36 -2.85 -5.30
N ASP A 55 14.05 -3.23 -6.37
CA ASP A 55 13.47 -3.96 -7.49
C ASP A 55 12.91 -5.33 -7.05
N GLU A 56 13.59 -6.03 -6.15
CA GLU A 56 13.10 -7.29 -5.58
C GLU A 56 11.84 -7.09 -4.71
N GLN A 57 11.82 -6.05 -3.88
CA GLN A 57 10.64 -5.70 -3.07
C GLN A 57 9.45 -5.32 -3.96
N LEU A 58 9.67 -4.54 -5.02
CA LEU A 58 8.65 -4.20 -6.01
C LEU A 58 8.07 -5.45 -6.67
N ARG A 59 8.92 -6.39 -7.09
CA ARG A 59 8.48 -7.69 -7.64
C ARG A 59 7.67 -8.50 -6.63
N ARG A 60 8.09 -8.54 -5.36
CA ARG A 60 7.36 -9.21 -4.28
C ARG A 60 5.97 -8.61 -4.06
N VAL A 61 5.86 -7.29 -4.03
CA VAL A 61 4.57 -6.60 -3.88
C VAL A 61 3.67 -6.86 -5.07
N TYR A 62 4.21 -6.82 -6.30
CA TYR A 62 3.44 -7.08 -7.52
C TYR A 62 2.90 -8.51 -7.57
N THR A 63 3.75 -9.49 -7.25
CA THR A 63 3.33 -10.90 -7.18
C THR A 63 2.29 -11.11 -6.07
N ALA A 64 2.45 -10.51 -4.89
CA ALA A 64 1.47 -10.55 -3.81
C ALA A 64 0.12 -9.88 -4.18
N LYS A 65 0.13 -8.80 -4.96
CA LYS A 65 -1.10 -8.19 -5.49
C LYS A 65 -1.80 -9.12 -6.47
N SER A 66 -1.06 -9.69 -7.42
CA SER A 66 -1.64 -10.60 -8.43
C SER A 66 -2.24 -11.88 -7.84
N THR A 67 -1.70 -12.38 -6.72
CA THR A 67 -2.27 -13.53 -6.02
C THR A 67 -3.51 -13.13 -5.24
N ARG A 68 -3.49 -11.97 -4.59
CA ARG A 68 -4.65 -11.41 -3.89
C ARG A 68 -5.84 -11.17 -4.82
N GLU A 69 -5.60 -10.62 -6.01
CA GLU A 69 -6.64 -10.35 -7.01
C GLU A 69 -7.27 -11.65 -7.51
N ARG A 70 -6.45 -12.65 -7.90
CA ARG A 70 -6.95 -13.96 -8.30
C ARG A 70 -7.78 -14.64 -7.22
N SER A 71 -7.39 -14.53 -5.95
CA SER A 71 -8.17 -15.10 -4.85
C SER A 71 -9.52 -14.39 -4.69
N ARG A 72 -9.58 -13.07 -4.89
CA ARG A 72 -10.84 -12.32 -4.86
C ARG A 72 -11.77 -12.71 -6.00
N ASP A 73 -11.25 -12.84 -7.23
CA ASP A 73 -12.04 -13.30 -8.38
C ASP A 73 -12.65 -14.69 -8.15
N VAL A 74 -11.90 -15.59 -7.53
CA VAL A 74 -12.38 -16.94 -7.20
C VAL A 74 -13.46 -16.90 -6.12
N GLU A 75 -13.30 -16.08 -5.07
CA GLU A 75 -14.32 -15.92 -4.04
C GLU A 75 -15.60 -15.26 -4.58
N GLU A 76 -15.48 -14.28 -5.47
CA GLU A 76 -16.61 -13.61 -6.10
C GLU A 76 -17.40 -14.55 -6.99
N ARG A 77 -16.71 -15.37 -7.81
CA ARG A 77 -17.36 -16.42 -8.62
C ARG A 77 -18.06 -17.47 -7.77
N ARG A 78 -17.48 -17.86 -6.63
CA ARG A 78 -18.12 -18.79 -5.68
C ARG A 78 -19.38 -18.17 -5.07
N ARG A 79 -19.27 -16.93 -4.58
CA ARG A 79 -20.40 -16.20 -3.99
C ARG A 79 -21.54 -15.96 -5.00
N GLY A 80 -21.21 -15.70 -6.26
CA GLY A 80 -22.19 -15.60 -7.35
C GLY A 80 -22.88 -16.92 -7.64
N ALA A 81 -22.12 -18.01 -7.74
CA ALA A 81 -22.66 -19.35 -7.96
C ALA A 81 -23.56 -19.84 -6.82
N ASP A 82 -23.21 -19.52 -5.57
CA ASP A 82 -24.04 -19.85 -4.40
C ASP A 82 -25.35 -19.02 -4.40
N ALA A 83 -25.31 -17.76 -4.85
CA ALA A 83 -26.50 -16.91 -4.96
C ALA A 83 -27.45 -17.35 -6.10
N ASP A 84 -26.92 -17.86 -7.21
CA ASP A 84 -27.71 -18.41 -8.31
C ASP A 84 -28.35 -19.76 -7.95
N ALA A 85 -27.70 -20.57 -7.10
CA ALA A 85 -28.21 -21.86 -6.65
C ALA A 85 -29.40 -21.73 -5.67
N ASP A 86 -29.45 -20.65 -4.88
CA ASP A 86 -30.58 -20.36 -3.98
C ASP A 86 -31.79 -19.72 -4.70
N ALA A 87 -31.66 -19.35 -5.99
CA ALA A 87 -32.69 -18.62 -6.74
C ALA A 87 -33.69 -19.49 -7.54
N ASP A 88 -33.47 -20.81 -7.73
CA ASP A 88 -34.44 -21.70 -8.41
C ASP A 88 -34.51 -23.11 -7.78
N PRO A 89 -35.40 -23.34 -6.79
CA PRO A 89 -35.64 -24.67 -6.23
C PRO A 89 -36.59 -25.56 -7.06
N GLU A 90 -37.11 -25.14 -8.23
CA GLU A 90 -38.25 -25.80 -8.89
C GLU A 90 -37.96 -26.54 -10.21
N ARG A 91 -36.70 -26.88 -10.55
CA ARG A 91 -36.36 -27.66 -11.76
C ARG A 91 -35.86 -29.09 -11.49
N GLY A 92 -36.55 -29.85 -10.64
CA GLY A 92 -36.08 -31.21 -10.30
C GLY A 92 -37.14 -32.29 -10.03
N ARG A 93 -38.44 -32.05 -10.19
CA ARG A 93 -39.47 -33.05 -9.87
C ARG A 93 -40.64 -33.08 -10.88
N SER A 94 -40.38 -33.59 -12.07
CA SER A 94 -41.46 -34.10 -12.93
C SER A 94 -40.94 -35.25 -13.77
N SER A 95 -41.32 -36.48 -13.42
CA SER A 95 -41.50 -37.69 -14.28
C SER A 95 -41.26 -38.97 -13.47
N GLN A 96 -42.28 -39.44 -12.74
CA GLN A 96 -42.53 -40.87 -12.49
C GLN A 96 -44.03 -41.10 -12.51
#